data_AF-A0A7J6RHX5-F1
#
_entry.id   AF-A0A7J6RHX5-F1
#
_cell.length_a   1.000
_cell.length_b   1.000
_cell.length_c   1.000
_cell.angle_alpha   90.00
_cell.angle_beta   90.00
_cell.angle_gamma   90.00
#
_symmetry.space_group_name_H-M   'P 1'
#
loop_
_entity.id
_entity.type
_entity.pdbx_description
1 polymer ?
#
loop_
_entity_poly.entity_id
_entity_poly.type
_entity_poly.pdbx_seq_one_letter_code
_entity_poly.pdbx_strand_id
1 'polypeptide(L)'
;WVNDPEGNFVLKSRMVIKEGDEICVSYLSEEALLDCTKTRVDDLDSTKGFVCTCPRCVADEDPSRVFACPSCSLGEVTFPSQAPLMSEGAEAIDSFDDFPSCSTCGRELTRDGFKACLRIESRIGNILESLEAKPISRHNAGEFLSSMEVEQLRRLSQLGTHDKHGLSAKLLHILVDYYVFTKEYSEAIKCIDIYLDFCERVYDGLNGARSWALEEKGDILLEMAMYEILIERNSSKFSGFSSQSIRRMFFYGTFAEDEIGKLASSGILETYEKAAEELKLLFGDWHEYHTQVYEKIIKARRKLASS
;
A
#
# COMPACT_ATOMS: atom_id res chain seq x y z
N TRP A 1 -20.00 -2.10 -2.55
CA TRP A 1 -21.11 -3.03 -2.24
C TRP A 1 -20.50 -4.37 -1.88
N VAL A 2 -21.22 -5.21 -1.15
CA VAL A 2 -20.81 -6.57 -0.77
C VAL A 2 -22.06 -7.45 -0.70
N ASN A 3 -21.90 -8.78 -0.77
CA ASN A 3 -23.00 -9.69 -0.47
C ASN A 3 -22.97 -10.03 1.02
N ASP A 4 -24.14 -10.06 1.67
CA ASP A 4 -24.27 -10.56 3.05
C ASP A 4 -24.22 -12.09 3.11
N PRO A 5 -24.17 -12.71 4.31
CA PRO A 5 -24.13 -14.18 4.44
C PRO A 5 -25.35 -14.88 3.82
N GLU A 6 -26.48 -14.19 3.71
CA GLU A 6 -27.69 -14.68 3.03
C GLU A 6 -27.64 -14.49 1.51
N GLY A 7 -26.60 -13.85 0.98
CA GLY A 7 -26.39 -13.59 -0.44
C GLY A 7 -27.09 -12.34 -0.96
N ASN A 8 -27.64 -11.48 -0.09
CA ASN A 8 -28.26 -10.23 -0.49
C ASN A 8 -27.19 -9.19 -0.83
N PHE A 9 -27.50 -8.35 -1.82
CA PHE A 9 -26.65 -7.22 -2.19
C PHE A 9 -26.78 -6.07 -1.19
N VAL A 10 -25.67 -5.72 -0.53
CA VAL A 10 -25.60 -4.64 0.45
C VAL A 10 -24.82 -3.45 -0.14
N LEU A 11 -25.51 -2.32 -0.26
CA LEU A 11 -24.92 -1.03 -0.64
C LEU A 11 -24.78 -0.16 0.60
N LYS A 12 -23.55 0.28 0.90
CA LYS A 12 -23.24 1.15 2.05
C LYS A 12 -22.64 2.46 1.58
N SER A 13 -23.03 3.55 2.24
CA SER A 13 -22.47 4.88 2.00
C SER A 13 -21.04 4.97 2.54
N ARG A 14 -20.08 5.43 1.72
CA ARG A 14 -18.70 5.73 2.16
C ARG A 14 -18.51 7.16 2.67
N MET A 15 -19.51 8.00 2.48
CA MET A 15 -19.54 9.40 2.90
C MET A 15 -20.98 9.81 3.21
N VAL A 16 -21.14 11.02 3.74
CA VAL A 16 -22.47 11.61 3.93
C VAL A 16 -23.08 11.93 2.57
N ILE A 17 -24.30 11.46 2.32
CA ILE A 17 -25.06 11.66 1.08
C ILE A 17 -26.32 12.47 1.42
N LYS A 18 -26.55 13.58 0.73
CA LYS A 18 -27.73 14.44 0.91
C LYS A 18 -28.84 14.07 -0.06
N GLU A 19 -30.06 14.54 0.21
CA GLU A 19 -31.18 14.38 -0.71
C GLU A 19 -30.86 15.05 -2.06
N GLY A 20 -31.04 14.29 -3.14
CA GLY A 20 -30.75 14.74 -4.51
C GLY A 20 -29.32 14.45 -4.99
N ASP A 21 -28.41 14.00 -4.12
CA ASP A 21 -27.07 13.58 -4.53
C ASP A 21 -27.13 12.29 -5.36
N GLU A 22 -26.25 12.18 -6.36
CA GLU A 22 -26.07 10.97 -7.14
C GLU A 22 -25.34 9.90 -6.31
N ILE A 23 -25.82 8.65 -6.38
CA ILE A 23 -25.18 7.51 -5.73
C ILE A 23 -24.24 6.83 -6.72
N CYS A 24 -22.94 6.95 -6.48
CA CYS A 24 -21.89 6.35 -7.33
C CYS A 24 -21.25 5.12 -6.67
N VAL A 25 -20.77 4.19 -7.49
CA VAL A 25 -19.92 3.06 -7.09
C VAL A 25 -18.69 2.99 -8.00
N SER A 26 -17.57 2.49 -7.48
CA SER A 26 -16.40 2.21 -8.30
C SER A 26 -16.58 0.91 -9.07
N TYR A 27 -16.23 0.91 -10.36
CA TYR A 27 -16.03 -0.31 -11.14
C TYR A 27 -14.61 -0.88 -11.04
N LEU A 28 -13.66 -0.10 -10.50
CA LEU A 28 -12.28 -0.49 -10.24
C LEU A 28 -12.17 -1.11 -8.84
N SER A 29 -11.20 -2.01 -8.65
CA SER A 29 -10.86 -2.58 -7.33
C SER A 29 -10.32 -1.51 -6.37
N GLU A 30 -10.22 -1.84 -5.09
CA GLU A 30 -9.68 -0.92 -4.08
C GLU A 30 -8.22 -0.56 -4.37
N GLU A 31 -7.43 -1.48 -4.92
CA GLU A 31 -6.05 -1.27 -5.34
C GLU A 31 -5.97 -0.44 -6.62
N ALA A 32 -6.80 -0.73 -7.64
CA ALA A 32 -6.82 0.01 -8.90
C ALA A 32 -7.28 1.47 -8.70
N LEU A 33 -8.04 1.77 -7.63
CA LEU A 33 -8.39 3.13 -7.26
C LEU A 33 -7.18 3.99 -6.84
N LEU A 34 -6.04 3.36 -6.54
CA LEU A 34 -4.78 4.01 -6.16
C LEU A 34 -3.80 4.17 -7.34
N ASP A 35 -4.11 3.61 -8.51
CA ASP A 35 -3.32 3.80 -9.74
C ASP A 35 -3.49 5.22 -10.29
N CYS A 36 -2.57 5.64 -11.17
CA CYS A 36 -2.62 6.96 -11.81
C CYS A 36 -3.90 7.17 -12.62
N THR A 37 -4.34 8.42 -12.75
CA THR A 37 -5.56 8.81 -13.45
C THR A 37 -5.62 8.19 -14.85
N LYS A 38 -4.51 8.22 -15.59
CA LYS A 38 -4.46 7.66 -16.94
C LYS A 38 -4.73 6.15 -16.95
N THR A 39 -4.10 5.38 -16.07
CA THR A 39 -4.35 3.94 -15.91
C THR A 39 -5.81 3.65 -15.57
N ARG A 40 -6.39 4.38 -14.60
CA ARG A 40 -7.79 4.21 -14.21
C ARG A 40 -8.76 4.50 -15.37
N VAL A 41 -8.48 5.53 -16.16
CA VAL A 41 -9.28 5.89 -17.34
C VAL A 41 -9.17 4.83 -18.42
N ASP A 42 -7.95 4.35 -18.72
CA ASP A 42 -7.72 3.32 -19.73
C ASP A 42 -8.40 1.99 -19.35
N ASP A 43 -8.38 1.63 -18.06
CA ASP A 43 -9.08 0.45 -17.55
C ASP A 43 -10.60 0.59 -17.69
N LEU A 44 -11.16 1.76 -17.40
CA LEU A 44 -12.60 1.99 -17.54
C LEU A 44 -13.03 2.07 -19.01
N ASP A 45 -12.23 2.67 -19.88
CA ASP A 45 -12.51 2.71 -21.31
C ASP A 45 -12.47 1.30 -21.90
N SER A 46 -11.40 0.55 -21.63
CA SER A 46 -11.24 -0.82 -22.16
C SER A 46 -12.26 -1.82 -21.60
N THR A 47 -12.67 -1.70 -20.33
CA THR A 47 -13.57 -2.67 -19.69
C THR A 47 -15.04 -2.25 -19.63
N LYS A 48 -15.34 -0.94 -19.73
CA LYS A 48 -16.70 -0.37 -19.63
C LYS A 48 -17.07 0.55 -20.80
N GLY A 49 -16.14 0.91 -21.67
CA GLY A 49 -16.41 1.71 -22.88
C GLY A 49 -16.71 3.18 -22.61
N PHE A 50 -16.16 3.77 -21.54
CA PHE A 50 -16.30 5.19 -21.26
C PHE A 50 -15.05 5.82 -20.65
N VAL A 51 -14.85 7.10 -20.92
CA VAL A 51 -13.82 7.94 -20.29
C VAL A 51 -14.38 8.55 -19.02
N CYS A 52 -13.78 8.23 -17.87
CA CYS A 52 -14.24 8.72 -16.57
C CYS A 52 -13.96 10.21 -16.38
N THR A 53 -15.00 10.95 -16.01
CA THR A 53 -14.94 12.41 -15.75
C THR A 53 -15.22 12.76 -14.29
N CYS A 54 -15.04 11.82 -13.36
CA CYS A 54 -15.23 12.09 -11.93
C CYS A 54 -14.23 13.15 -11.43
N PRO A 55 -14.50 13.82 -10.28
CA PRO A 55 -13.64 14.89 -9.78
C PRO A 55 -12.14 14.54 -9.68
N ARG A 56 -11.80 13.28 -9.38
CA ARG A 56 -10.40 12.81 -9.34
C ARG A 56 -9.77 12.70 -10.73
N CYS A 57 -10.54 12.30 -11.75
CA CYS A 57 -10.02 12.11 -13.10
C CYS A 57 -9.91 13.42 -13.90
N VAL A 58 -10.69 14.44 -13.54
CA VAL A 58 -10.64 15.78 -14.15
C VAL A 58 -9.86 16.80 -13.32
N ALA A 59 -9.27 16.38 -12.20
CA ALA A 59 -8.41 17.23 -11.38
C ALA A 59 -7.16 17.65 -12.17
N ASP A 60 -6.68 18.86 -11.94
CA ASP A 60 -5.50 19.39 -12.62
C ASP A 60 -4.27 18.52 -12.37
N GLU A 61 -4.09 18.05 -11.13
CA GLU A 61 -2.96 17.22 -10.70
C GLU A 61 -3.39 15.80 -10.30
N ASP A 62 -2.51 14.82 -10.54
CA ASP A 62 -2.68 13.45 -10.10
C ASP A 62 -1.77 13.13 -8.89
N PRO A 63 -2.32 13.03 -7.67
CA PRO A 63 -1.52 12.73 -6.48
C PRO A 63 -0.89 11.34 -6.54
N SER A 64 -1.37 10.40 -7.36
CA SER A 64 -0.72 9.10 -7.50
C SER A 64 0.48 9.09 -8.46
N ARG A 65 0.78 10.23 -9.10
CA ARG A 65 1.81 10.33 -10.14
C ARG A 65 2.83 11.43 -9.85
N VAL A 66 3.54 11.28 -8.73
CA VAL A 66 4.56 12.21 -8.25
C VAL A 66 5.97 11.69 -8.55
N PHE A 67 6.85 12.57 -9.03
CA PHE A 67 8.26 12.27 -9.28
C PHE A 67 9.19 13.16 -8.46
N ALA A 68 10.38 12.63 -8.16
CA ALA A 68 11.48 13.44 -7.65
C ALA A 68 11.90 14.45 -8.73
N CYS A 69 12.08 15.72 -8.36
CA CYS A 69 12.45 16.77 -9.29
C CYS A 69 13.81 16.47 -9.94
N PRO A 70 13.92 16.35 -11.28
CA PRO A 70 15.19 16.07 -11.93
C PRO A 70 16.24 17.20 -11.80
N SER A 71 15.80 18.42 -11.48
CA SER A 71 16.70 19.58 -11.36
C SER A 71 17.37 19.70 -10.00
N CYS A 72 16.66 19.40 -8.89
CA CYS A 72 17.19 19.58 -7.54
C CYS A 72 17.21 18.31 -6.69
N SER A 73 16.53 17.24 -7.12
CA SER A 73 16.35 15.96 -6.40
C SER A 73 15.72 16.04 -5.00
N LEU A 74 15.49 17.25 -4.49
CA LEU A 74 14.91 17.52 -3.18
C LEU A 74 13.40 17.76 -3.25
N GLY A 75 12.95 18.46 -4.29
CA GLY A 75 11.53 18.74 -4.48
C GLY A 75 10.82 17.69 -5.32
N GLU A 76 9.53 17.90 -5.49
CA GLU A 76 8.61 16.99 -6.15
C GLU A 76 7.94 17.67 -7.33
N VAL A 77 7.60 16.89 -8.36
CA VAL A 77 6.74 17.31 -9.46
C VAL A 77 5.54 16.36 -9.51
N THR A 78 4.34 16.90 -9.32
CA THR A 78 3.08 16.16 -9.47
C THR A 78 2.64 16.27 -10.92
N PHE A 79 2.41 15.15 -11.59
CA PHE A 79 2.02 15.17 -12.99
C PHE A 79 0.54 15.55 -13.14
N PRO A 80 0.17 16.25 -14.22
CA PRO A 80 -1.23 16.46 -14.53
C PRO A 80 -1.99 15.17 -14.78
N SER A 81 -3.27 15.14 -14.44
CA SER A 81 -4.13 13.95 -14.63
C SER A 81 -4.19 13.46 -16.08
N GLN A 82 -4.05 14.38 -17.04
CA GLN A 82 -4.09 14.11 -18.47
C GLN A 82 -2.71 13.83 -19.07
N ALA A 83 -1.64 13.82 -18.27
CA ALA A 83 -0.30 13.56 -18.78
C ALA A 83 -0.21 12.16 -19.41
N PRO A 84 0.40 12.00 -20.59
CA PRO A 84 0.46 10.72 -21.28
C PRO A 84 1.34 9.70 -20.54
N LEU A 85 1.10 8.41 -20.79
CA LEU A 85 1.99 7.32 -20.40
C LEU A 85 3.06 7.07 -21.48
N MET A 86 4.19 6.46 -21.10
CA MET A 86 5.22 6.08 -22.07
C MET A 86 4.69 5.14 -23.17
N SER A 87 3.69 4.30 -22.84
CA SER A 87 3.07 3.34 -23.74
C SER A 87 2.26 3.98 -24.89
N GLU A 88 1.90 5.26 -24.77
CA GLU A 88 1.10 5.97 -25.79
C GLU A 88 1.94 6.49 -26.97
N GLY A 89 3.26 6.32 -26.90
CA GLY A 89 4.17 6.61 -28.00
C GLY A 89 4.63 8.07 -28.07
N ALA A 90 5.56 8.31 -28.98
CA ALA A 90 6.27 9.59 -29.08
C ALA A 90 5.34 10.76 -29.44
N GLU A 91 4.31 10.54 -30.26
CA GLU A 91 3.41 11.61 -30.72
C GLU A 91 2.59 12.22 -29.57
N ALA A 92 2.01 11.39 -28.70
CA ALA A 92 1.29 11.84 -27.51
C ALA A 92 2.22 12.60 -26.54
N ILE A 93 3.46 12.10 -26.36
CA ILE A 93 4.45 12.72 -25.49
C ILE A 93 4.94 14.05 -26.06
N ASP A 94 5.21 14.11 -27.36
CA ASP A 94 5.75 15.29 -28.03
C ASP A 94 4.72 16.41 -28.18
N SER A 95 3.42 16.07 -28.23
CA SER A 95 2.32 17.04 -28.25
C SER A 95 1.89 17.54 -26.87
N PHE A 96 2.41 16.96 -25.77
CA PHE A 96 2.11 17.41 -24.42
C PHE A 96 2.95 18.64 -24.03
N ASP A 97 2.29 19.68 -23.52
CA ASP A 97 2.89 20.99 -23.22
C ASP A 97 2.60 21.51 -21.79
N ASP A 98 1.84 20.76 -20.98
CA ASP A 98 1.49 21.16 -19.62
C ASP A 98 2.49 20.61 -18.59
N PHE A 99 3.67 21.24 -18.52
CA PHE A 99 4.75 20.76 -17.68
C PHE A 99 4.64 21.27 -16.23
N PRO A 100 4.66 20.38 -15.21
CA PRO A 100 4.52 20.80 -13.82
C PRO A 100 5.78 21.50 -13.30
N SER A 101 5.61 22.35 -12.29
CA SER A 101 6.70 23.01 -11.58
C SER A 101 7.09 22.29 -10.30
N CYS A 102 8.38 22.30 -9.99
CA CYS A 102 8.89 21.69 -8.76
C CYS A 102 8.43 22.44 -7.51
N SER A 103 7.88 21.72 -6.53
CA SER A 103 7.39 22.26 -5.25
C SER A 103 8.46 22.95 -4.39
N THR A 104 9.75 22.65 -4.62
CA THR A 104 10.86 23.19 -3.82
C THR A 104 11.68 24.24 -4.55
N CYS A 105 12.11 23.96 -5.80
CA CYS A 105 12.98 24.88 -6.54
C CYS A 105 12.22 25.80 -7.50
N GLY A 106 10.90 25.60 -7.67
CA GLY A 106 10.05 26.40 -8.56
C GLY A 106 10.37 26.28 -10.05
N ARG A 107 11.31 25.41 -10.44
CA ARG A 107 11.64 25.19 -11.86
C ARG A 107 10.57 24.32 -12.49
N GLU A 108 10.06 24.80 -13.62
CA GLU A 108 9.22 24.03 -14.53
C GLU A 108 10.01 22.84 -15.10
N LEU A 109 9.34 21.71 -15.24
CA LEU A 109 9.92 20.51 -15.82
C LEU A 109 10.16 20.74 -17.32
N THR A 110 11.39 20.53 -17.80
CA THR A 110 11.64 20.56 -19.25
C THR A 110 11.05 19.33 -19.92
N ARG A 111 10.79 19.38 -21.24
CA ARG A 111 10.36 18.21 -22.02
C ARG A 111 11.28 16.99 -21.83
N ASP A 112 12.59 17.21 -21.79
CA ASP A 112 13.56 16.14 -21.54
C ASP A 112 13.46 15.58 -20.11
N GLY A 113 13.20 16.45 -19.12
CA GLY A 113 12.92 16.06 -17.75
C GLY A 113 11.64 15.23 -17.65
N PHE A 114 10.58 15.65 -18.33
CA PHE A 114 9.31 14.91 -18.43
C PHE A 114 9.52 13.53 -19.04
N LYS A 115 10.21 13.44 -20.19
CA LYS A 115 10.60 12.16 -20.80
C LYS A 115 11.47 11.30 -19.88
N ALA A 116 12.30 11.90 -19.02
CA ALA A 116 13.09 11.16 -18.05
C ALA A 116 12.21 10.53 -16.95
N CYS A 117 11.24 11.27 -16.42
CA CYS A 117 10.24 10.74 -15.49
C CYS A 117 9.44 9.60 -16.10
N LEU A 118 8.95 9.74 -17.34
CA LEU A 118 8.23 8.66 -18.05
C LEU A 118 9.09 7.41 -18.25
N ARG A 119 10.40 7.56 -18.48
CA ARG A 119 11.33 6.40 -18.55
C ARG A 119 11.49 5.71 -17.20
N ILE A 120 11.51 6.46 -16.09
CA ILE A 120 11.54 5.90 -14.73
C ILE A 120 10.25 5.12 -14.47
N GLU A 121 9.10 5.73 -14.76
CA GLU A 121 7.78 5.10 -14.64
C GLU A 121 7.70 3.79 -15.43
N SER A 122 8.04 3.83 -16.73
CA SER A 122 8.06 2.63 -17.58
C SER A 122 9.01 1.56 -17.06
N ARG A 123 10.19 1.94 -16.56
CA ARG A 123 11.14 0.99 -15.97
C ARG A 123 10.56 0.32 -14.73
N ILE A 124 9.91 1.07 -13.84
CA ILE A 124 9.25 0.52 -12.66
C ILE A 124 8.12 -0.43 -13.09
N GLY A 125 7.29 -0.01 -14.06
CA GLY A 125 6.19 -0.82 -14.59
C GLY A 125 6.67 -2.17 -15.13
N ASN A 126 7.71 -2.18 -15.96
CA ASN A 126 8.27 -3.43 -16.51
C ASN A 126 8.84 -4.36 -15.42
N ILE A 127 9.43 -3.78 -14.38
CA ILE A 127 9.93 -4.56 -13.24
C ILE A 127 8.76 -5.17 -12.47
N LEU A 128 7.72 -4.38 -12.19
CA LEU A 128 6.51 -4.86 -11.51
C LEU A 128 5.85 -6.00 -12.28
N GLU A 129 5.67 -5.87 -13.59
CA GLU A 129 5.10 -6.93 -14.43
C GLU A 129 5.90 -8.23 -14.31
N SER A 130 7.25 -8.13 -14.31
CA SER A 130 8.12 -9.29 -14.11
C SER A 130 8.04 -9.88 -12.69
N LEU A 131 7.72 -9.09 -11.68
CA LEU A 131 7.61 -9.54 -10.28
C LEU A 131 6.23 -10.11 -9.97
N GLU A 132 5.16 -9.50 -10.48
CA GLU A 132 3.77 -9.96 -10.34
C GLU A 132 3.54 -11.30 -11.06
N ALA A 133 4.34 -11.60 -12.10
CA ALA A 133 4.36 -12.92 -12.72
C ALA A 133 4.93 -14.03 -11.82
N LYS A 134 5.59 -13.68 -10.70
CA LYS A 134 6.14 -14.61 -9.72
C LYS A 134 5.18 -14.72 -8.53
N PRO A 135 5.01 -15.90 -7.90
CA PRO A 135 4.15 -16.07 -6.74
C PRO A 135 4.85 -15.59 -5.45
N ILE A 136 5.32 -14.34 -5.44
CA ILE A 136 6.01 -13.75 -4.30
C ILE A 136 5.03 -13.53 -3.16
N SER A 137 5.46 -13.87 -1.95
CA SER A 137 4.75 -13.65 -0.70
C SER A 137 5.77 -13.58 0.44
N ARG A 138 5.37 -13.09 1.62
CA ARG A 138 6.17 -13.15 2.86
C ARG A 138 6.66 -14.54 3.27
N HIS A 139 6.21 -15.62 2.63
CA HIS A 139 6.65 -16.98 2.92
C HIS A 139 7.75 -17.49 2.01
N ASN A 140 7.97 -16.87 0.85
CA ASN A 140 8.90 -17.34 -0.18
C ASN A 140 9.66 -16.20 -0.87
N ALA A 141 9.49 -14.94 -0.46
CA ALA A 141 10.09 -13.79 -1.14
C ALA A 141 11.61 -13.91 -1.34
N GLY A 142 12.35 -14.45 -0.35
CA GLY A 142 13.79 -14.65 -0.48
C GLY A 142 14.21 -15.79 -1.44
N GLU A 143 13.27 -16.61 -1.92
CA GLU A 143 13.51 -17.56 -3.01
C GLU A 143 13.52 -16.88 -4.38
N PHE A 144 12.84 -15.72 -4.49
CA PHE A 144 12.65 -14.99 -5.75
C PHE A 144 13.45 -13.70 -5.86
N LEU A 145 13.88 -13.17 -4.72
CA LEU A 145 14.57 -11.88 -4.60
C LEU A 145 15.87 -12.05 -3.82
N SER A 146 16.96 -11.61 -4.43
CA SER A 146 18.24 -11.41 -3.75
C SER A 146 18.29 -10.08 -3.00
N SER A 147 19.15 -9.97 -2.00
CA SER A 147 19.38 -8.71 -1.28
C SER A 147 19.86 -7.57 -2.20
N MET A 148 20.61 -7.90 -3.25
CA MET A 148 21.05 -6.94 -4.26
C MET A 148 19.87 -6.41 -5.11
N GLU A 149 18.95 -7.28 -5.50
CA GLU A 149 17.73 -6.85 -6.22
C GLU A 149 16.87 -5.96 -5.33
N VAL A 150 16.69 -6.32 -4.07
CA VAL A 150 15.92 -5.53 -3.09
C VAL A 150 16.49 -4.13 -2.90
N GLU A 151 17.82 -4.00 -2.77
CA GLU A 151 18.50 -2.70 -2.70
C GLU A 151 18.27 -1.88 -3.98
N GLN A 152 18.29 -2.52 -5.15
CA GLN A 152 18.01 -1.84 -6.43
C GLN A 152 16.56 -1.37 -6.52
N LEU A 153 15.60 -2.20 -6.09
CA LEU A 153 14.17 -1.84 -6.03
C LEU A 153 13.93 -0.67 -5.08
N ARG A 154 14.53 -0.70 -3.89
CA ARG A 154 14.42 0.39 -2.91
C ARG A 154 14.97 1.71 -3.46
N ARG A 155 16.15 1.68 -4.08
CA ARG A 155 16.73 2.86 -4.74
C ARG A 155 15.86 3.39 -5.86
N LEU A 156 15.27 2.51 -6.67
CA LEU A 156 14.41 2.91 -7.77
C LEU A 156 13.15 3.62 -7.26
N SER A 157 12.55 3.12 -6.19
CA SER A 157 11.39 3.74 -5.52
C SER A 157 11.73 5.11 -4.92
N GLN A 158 12.87 5.23 -4.22
CA GLN A 158 13.22 6.49 -3.55
C GLN A 158 13.71 7.57 -4.52
N LEU A 159 14.65 7.24 -5.41
CA LEU A 159 15.32 8.25 -6.24
C LEU A 159 14.47 8.74 -7.41
N GLY A 160 13.53 7.91 -7.88
CA GLY A 160 12.67 8.25 -9.00
C GLY A 160 11.41 9.03 -8.60
N THR A 161 10.82 8.65 -7.46
CA THR A 161 9.45 9.06 -7.13
C THR A 161 9.26 9.52 -5.70
N HIS A 162 10.32 9.55 -4.89
CA HIS A 162 10.26 9.80 -3.45
C HIS A 162 9.20 8.91 -2.74
N ASP A 163 9.00 7.69 -3.23
CA ASP A 163 7.97 6.76 -2.76
C ASP A 163 6.51 7.28 -2.87
N LYS A 164 6.25 8.34 -3.67
CA LYS A 164 4.94 8.98 -3.80
C LYS A 164 4.16 8.62 -5.08
N HIS A 165 4.64 7.63 -5.83
CA HIS A 165 4.03 7.19 -7.08
C HIS A 165 3.29 5.85 -6.90
N GLY A 166 2.18 5.62 -7.62
CA GLY A 166 1.39 4.39 -7.53
C GLY A 166 2.19 3.11 -7.80
N LEU A 167 2.99 3.11 -8.86
CA LEU A 167 3.93 2.01 -9.12
C LEU A 167 4.95 1.79 -7.99
N SER A 168 5.46 2.86 -7.37
CA SER A 168 6.36 2.73 -6.22
C SER A 168 5.64 2.14 -5.01
N ALA A 169 4.38 2.54 -4.78
CA ALA A 169 3.54 1.95 -3.75
C ALA A 169 3.34 0.44 -3.94
N LYS A 170 3.16 -0.04 -5.18
CA LYS A 170 3.13 -1.48 -5.51
C LYS A 170 4.46 -2.17 -5.22
N LEU A 171 5.59 -1.53 -5.54
CA LEU A 171 6.91 -2.08 -5.18
C LEU A 171 7.12 -2.18 -3.67
N LEU A 172 6.63 -1.21 -2.89
CA LEU A 172 6.75 -1.26 -1.42
C LEU A 172 6.08 -2.49 -0.83
N HIS A 173 4.93 -2.93 -1.36
CA HIS A 173 4.28 -4.17 -0.94
C HIS A 173 5.17 -5.41 -1.13
N ILE A 174 5.82 -5.52 -2.29
CA ILE A 174 6.75 -6.61 -2.57
C ILE A 174 7.96 -6.56 -1.62
N LEU A 175 8.44 -5.36 -1.30
CA LEU A 175 9.53 -5.16 -0.36
C LEU A 175 9.13 -5.52 1.09
N VAL A 176 7.90 -5.21 1.50
CA VAL A 176 7.35 -5.63 2.81
C VAL A 176 7.42 -7.15 2.94
N ASP A 177 6.94 -7.89 1.94
CA ASP A 177 7.00 -9.35 1.92
C ASP A 177 8.43 -9.88 2.06
N TYR A 178 9.39 -9.28 1.35
CA TYR A 178 10.80 -9.63 1.47
C TYR A 178 11.35 -9.39 2.88
N TYR A 179 11.15 -8.19 3.43
CA TYR A 179 11.69 -7.83 4.74
C TYR A 179 11.06 -8.64 5.88
N VAL A 180 9.77 -9.00 5.77
CA VAL A 180 9.12 -9.92 6.71
C VAL A 180 9.74 -11.32 6.62
N PHE A 181 10.02 -11.79 5.40
CA PHE A 181 10.68 -13.07 5.17
C PHE A 181 12.09 -13.10 5.81
N THR A 182 12.89 -12.05 5.61
CA THR A 182 14.27 -11.94 6.14
C THR A 182 14.36 -11.49 7.59
N LYS A 183 13.23 -11.25 8.28
CA LYS A 183 13.16 -10.77 9.67
C LYS A 183 13.68 -9.35 9.87
N GLU A 184 13.77 -8.57 8.81
CA GLU A 184 14.11 -7.14 8.83
C GLU A 184 12.85 -6.31 9.10
N TYR A 185 12.17 -6.61 10.21
CA TYR A 185 10.84 -6.07 10.53
C TYR A 185 10.79 -4.54 10.57
N SER A 186 11.85 -3.86 11.03
CA SER A 186 11.90 -2.40 11.03
C SER A 186 11.85 -1.81 9.61
N GLU A 187 12.45 -2.48 8.62
CA GLU A 187 12.38 -2.04 7.21
C GLU A 187 11.02 -2.35 6.59
N ALA A 188 10.41 -3.48 6.94
CA ALA A 188 9.03 -3.79 6.56
C ALA A 188 8.05 -2.72 7.08
N ILE A 189 8.18 -2.33 8.35
CA ILE A 189 7.35 -1.28 8.97
C ILE A 189 7.53 0.06 8.25
N LYS A 190 8.77 0.45 7.94
CA LYS A 190 9.01 1.69 7.16
C LYS A 190 8.33 1.63 5.79
N CYS A 191 8.39 0.51 5.09
CA CYS A 191 7.77 0.38 3.78
C CYS A 191 6.24 0.45 3.86
N ILE A 192 5.61 -0.23 4.81
CA ILE A 192 4.15 -0.19 4.97
C ILE A 192 3.66 1.18 5.45
N ASP A 193 4.43 1.89 6.28
CA ASP A 193 4.10 3.26 6.71
C ASP A 193 4.10 4.22 5.52
N ILE A 194 5.11 4.13 4.65
CA ILE A 194 5.16 4.92 3.42
C ILE A 194 3.99 4.58 2.49
N TYR A 195 3.59 3.31 2.40
CA TYR A 195 2.41 2.90 1.63
C TYR A 195 1.10 3.46 2.22
N LEU A 196 0.96 3.47 3.54
CA LEU A 196 -0.21 4.04 4.22
C LEU A 196 -0.31 5.54 3.97
N ASP A 197 0.81 6.28 4.07
CA ASP A 197 0.89 7.70 3.74
C ASP A 197 0.53 7.95 2.26
N PHE A 198 0.98 7.08 1.36
CA PHE A 198 0.60 7.12 -0.05
C PHE A 198 -0.92 6.98 -0.23
N CYS A 199 -1.55 6.00 0.43
CA CYS A 199 -2.98 5.77 0.34
C CYS A 199 -3.80 6.98 0.80
N GLU A 200 -3.44 7.55 1.96
CA GLU A 200 -4.13 8.73 2.54
C GLU A 200 -4.05 9.95 1.62
N ARG A 201 -2.93 10.12 0.93
CA ARG A 201 -2.72 11.24 0.01
C ARG A 201 -3.46 11.08 -1.32
N VAL A 202 -3.61 9.85 -1.81
CA VAL A 202 -4.12 9.54 -3.16
C VAL A 202 -5.64 9.36 -3.19
N TYR A 203 -6.20 8.91 -2.08
CA TYR A 203 -7.61 8.57 -1.98
C TYR A 203 -8.23 9.25 -0.76
N ASP A 204 -9.05 10.25 -1.00
CA ASP A 204 -9.83 10.92 0.04
C ASP A 204 -11.01 10.03 0.47
N GLY A 205 -10.93 9.48 1.67
CA GLY A 205 -11.97 8.67 2.29
C GLY A 205 -11.59 7.20 2.52
N LEU A 206 -12.61 6.35 2.65
CA LEU A 206 -12.43 4.93 2.96
C LEU A 206 -12.03 4.14 1.72
N ASN A 207 -10.91 3.43 1.82
CA ASN A 207 -10.35 2.55 0.81
C ASN A 207 -9.92 1.22 1.44
N GLY A 208 -10.33 0.10 0.85
CA GLY A 208 -10.04 -1.23 1.39
C GLY A 208 -8.56 -1.57 1.40
N ALA A 209 -7.80 -1.16 0.38
CA ALA A 209 -6.35 -1.42 0.29
C ALA A 209 -5.59 -0.77 1.46
N ARG A 210 -5.99 0.43 1.88
CA ARG A 210 -5.44 1.06 3.08
C ARG A 210 -5.79 0.28 4.36
N SER A 211 -7.03 -0.17 4.51
CA SER A 211 -7.46 -0.92 5.69
C SER A 211 -6.76 -2.29 5.80
N TRP A 212 -6.54 -2.98 4.68
CA TRP A 212 -5.74 -4.23 4.65
C TRP A 212 -4.26 -3.97 4.93
N ALA A 213 -3.69 -2.86 4.45
CA ALA A 213 -2.32 -2.47 4.81
C ALA A 213 -2.17 -2.14 6.30
N LEU A 214 -3.19 -1.56 6.95
CA LEU A 214 -3.21 -1.40 8.41
C LEU A 214 -3.23 -2.77 9.10
N GLU A 215 -4.10 -3.68 8.68
CA GLU A 215 -4.10 -5.05 9.21
C GLU A 215 -2.72 -5.72 9.07
N GLU A 216 -2.09 -5.58 7.91
CA GLU A 216 -0.76 -6.12 7.66
C GLU A 216 0.31 -5.49 8.55
N LYS A 217 0.28 -4.18 8.77
CA LYS A 217 1.17 -3.52 9.74
C LYS A 217 0.99 -4.11 11.13
N GLY A 218 -0.24 -4.37 11.56
CA GLY A 218 -0.54 -5.03 12.84
C GLY A 218 0.06 -6.44 12.92
N ASP A 219 -0.02 -7.20 11.83
CA ASP A 219 0.60 -8.52 11.69
C ASP A 219 2.14 -8.44 11.83
N ILE A 220 2.77 -7.46 11.18
CA ILE A 220 4.22 -7.24 11.19
C ILE A 220 4.70 -6.84 12.59
N LEU A 221 4.01 -5.91 13.25
CA LEU A 221 4.33 -5.48 14.62
C LEU A 221 4.24 -6.65 15.61
N LEU A 222 3.23 -7.50 15.44
CA LEU A 222 3.08 -8.71 16.25
C LEU A 222 4.23 -9.69 16.04
N GLU A 223 4.61 -9.93 14.79
CA GLU A 223 5.76 -10.78 14.48
C GLU A 223 7.08 -10.21 15.01
N MET A 224 7.30 -8.90 14.90
CA MET A 224 8.50 -8.23 15.39
C MET A 224 8.66 -8.40 16.90
N ALA A 225 7.65 -8.00 17.67
CA ALA A 225 7.67 -8.10 19.13
C ALA A 225 7.86 -9.56 19.59
N MET A 226 7.21 -10.50 18.89
CA MET A 226 7.37 -11.93 19.14
C MET A 226 8.78 -12.42 18.84
N TYR A 227 9.36 -12.02 17.72
CA TYR A 227 10.70 -12.40 17.33
C TYR A 227 11.74 -11.89 18.33
N GLU A 228 11.62 -10.64 18.77
CA GLU A 228 12.48 -10.04 19.80
C GLU A 228 12.46 -10.85 21.10
N ILE A 229 11.26 -11.17 21.62
CA ILE A 229 11.10 -12.01 22.82
C ILE A 229 11.78 -13.37 22.64
N LEU A 230 11.60 -14.01 21.49
CA LEU A 230 12.16 -15.33 21.23
C LEU A 230 13.69 -15.30 21.14
N ILE A 231 14.25 -14.29 20.48
CA ILE A 231 15.70 -14.12 20.38
C ILE A 231 16.33 -13.85 21.74
N GLU A 232 15.66 -13.06 22.61
CA GLU A 232 16.09 -12.85 23.99
C GLU A 232 16.08 -14.14 24.82
N ARG A 233 15.06 -14.98 24.63
CA ARG A 233 14.99 -16.31 25.29
C ARG A 233 16.11 -17.23 24.84
N ASN A 234 16.32 -17.35 23.53
CA ASN A 234 17.34 -18.22 22.95
C ASN A 234 17.62 -17.91 21.47
N SER A 235 18.58 -17.02 21.21
CA SER A 235 18.92 -16.55 19.86
C SER A 235 19.30 -17.68 18.89
N SER A 236 20.05 -18.69 19.34
CA SER A 236 20.52 -19.78 18.46
C SER A 236 19.41 -20.75 18.08
N LYS A 237 18.39 -20.90 18.92
CA LYS A 237 17.25 -21.78 18.66
C LYS A 237 16.23 -21.16 17.70
N PHE A 238 15.98 -19.85 17.83
CA PHE A 238 14.84 -19.21 17.19
C PHE A 238 15.18 -18.39 15.94
N SER A 239 16.46 -18.16 15.63
CA SER A 239 16.89 -17.41 14.45
C SER A 239 16.39 -18.01 13.11
N GLY A 240 16.24 -19.33 13.03
CA GLY A 240 15.76 -20.03 11.83
C GLY A 240 14.24 -20.19 11.73
N PHE A 241 13.46 -19.59 12.63
CA PHE A 241 12.01 -19.79 12.63
C PHE A 241 11.32 -18.97 11.53
N SER A 242 10.46 -19.63 10.76
CA SER A 242 9.60 -18.95 9.79
C SER A 242 8.59 -18.02 10.46
N SER A 243 8.07 -17.03 9.74
CA SER A 243 6.99 -16.13 10.22
C SER A 243 5.79 -16.92 10.76
N GLN A 244 5.40 -17.99 10.06
CA GLN A 244 4.28 -18.83 10.50
C GLN A 244 4.56 -19.52 11.85
N SER A 245 5.80 -19.96 12.07
CA SER A 245 6.22 -20.57 13.33
C SER A 245 6.18 -19.56 14.49
N ILE A 246 6.63 -18.33 14.24
CA ILE A 246 6.59 -17.22 15.20
C ILE A 246 5.15 -16.90 15.60
N ARG A 247 4.24 -16.74 14.62
CA ARG A 247 2.81 -16.48 14.88
C ARG A 247 2.13 -17.60 15.67
N ARG A 248 2.42 -18.88 15.35
CA ARG A 248 1.86 -20.00 16.12
C ARG A 248 2.29 -19.95 17.59
N MET A 249 3.53 -19.56 17.87
CA MET A 249 3.99 -19.44 19.26
C MET A 249 3.31 -18.31 20.03
N PHE A 250 2.86 -17.23 19.38
CA PHE A 250 2.06 -16.20 20.05
C PHE A 250 0.74 -16.76 20.62
N PHE A 251 0.00 -17.52 19.80
CA PHE A 251 -1.32 -18.00 20.21
C PHE A 251 -1.27 -19.16 21.21
N TYR A 252 -0.21 -19.96 21.20
CA TYR A 252 -0.11 -21.17 22.04
C TYR A 252 0.98 -21.11 23.13
N GLY A 253 1.89 -20.13 23.08
CA GLY A 253 2.99 -20.01 24.03
C GLY A 253 2.58 -19.38 25.34
N THR A 254 3.33 -19.64 26.41
CA THR A 254 3.27 -18.88 27.66
C THR A 254 4.27 -17.73 27.60
N PHE A 255 3.88 -16.57 28.13
CA PHE A 255 4.70 -15.36 28.19
C PHE A 255 4.80 -14.89 29.63
N ALA A 256 5.98 -14.42 30.00
CA ALA A 256 6.20 -13.73 31.26
C ALA A 256 5.54 -12.34 31.24
N GLU A 257 5.34 -11.75 32.41
CA GLU A 257 4.65 -10.48 32.57
C GLU A 257 5.36 -9.32 31.84
N ASP A 258 6.70 -9.31 31.86
CA ASP A 258 7.52 -8.33 31.15
C ASP A 258 7.43 -8.45 29.63
N GLU A 259 7.32 -9.69 29.10
CA GLU A 259 7.10 -9.96 27.68
C GLU A 259 5.72 -9.49 27.21
N ILE A 260 4.69 -9.64 28.05
CA ILE A 260 3.35 -9.10 27.80
C ILE A 260 3.40 -7.57 27.74
N GLY A 261 4.19 -6.93 28.61
CA GLY A 261 4.42 -5.49 28.58
C GLY A 261 4.96 -5.00 27.24
N LYS A 262 5.96 -5.69 26.67
CA LYS A 262 6.51 -5.37 25.34
C LYS A 262 5.47 -5.47 24.23
N LEU A 263 4.67 -6.54 24.25
CA LEU A 263 3.57 -6.72 23.31
C LEU A 263 2.53 -5.61 23.43
N ALA A 264 2.19 -5.17 24.64
CA ALA A 264 1.22 -4.09 24.87
C ALA A 264 1.70 -2.74 24.30
N SER A 265 3.00 -2.43 24.41
CA SER A 265 3.57 -1.15 23.96
C SER A 265 3.87 -1.07 22.45
N SER A 266 3.68 -2.15 21.71
CA SER A 266 4.10 -2.26 20.30
C SER A 266 3.16 -1.62 19.27
N GLY A 267 2.00 -1.09 19.70
CA GLY A 267 1.01 -0.49 18.79
C GLY A 267 0.17 -1.50 17.98
N ILE A 268 0.28 -2.81 18.25
CA ILE A 268 -0.48 -3.86 17.55
C ILE A 268 -1.99 -3.64 17.65
N LEU A 269 -2.50 -3.38 18.87
CA LEU A 269 -3.94 -3.23 19.09
C LEU A 269 -4.50 -1.99 18.40
N GLU A 270 -3.83 -0.84 18.54
CA GLU A 270 -4.23 0.41 17.89
C GLU A 270 -4.33 0.24 16.36
N THR A 271 -3.33 -0.44 15.78
CA THR A 271 -3.27 -0.68 14.34
C THR A 271 -4.42 -1.59 13.87
N TYR A 272 -4.68 -2.71 14.56
CA TYR A 272 -5.81 -3.58 14.21
C TYR A 272 -7.17 -2.91 14.45
N GLU A 273 -7.33 -2.13 15.52
CA GLU A 273 -8.57 -1.42 15.82
C GLU A 273 -8.90 -0.41 14.72
N LYS A 274 -7.90 0.33 14.22
CA LYS A 274 -8.06 1.23 13.08
C LYS A 274 -8.46 0.47 11.80
N ALA A 275 -7.79 -0.64 11.49
CA ALA A 275 -8.15 -1.49 10.36
C ALA A 275 -9.59 -2.02 10.46
N ALA A 276 -9.98 -2.55 11.63
CA ALA A 276 -11.32 -3.09 11.87
C ALA A 276 -12.39 -2.01 11.72
N GLU A 277 -12.19 -0.82 12.29
CA GLU A 277 -13.19 0.25 12.18
C GLU A 277 -13.43 0.67 10.72
N GLU A 278 -12.38 0.78 9.92
CA GLU A 278 -12.52 1.10 8.50
C GLU A 278 -13.21 0.00 7.71
N LEU A 279 -12.84 -1.27 7.93
CA LEU A 279 -13.46 -2.42 7.29
C LEU A 279 -14.94 -2.56 7.70
N LYS A 280 -15.28 -2.24 8.95
CA LYS A 280 -16.66 -2.20 9.43
C LYS A 280 -17.47 -1.14 8.70
N LEU A 281 -16.92 0.05 8.50
CA LEU A 281 -17.58 1.11 7.75
C LEU A 281 -17.79 0.68 6.28
N LEU A 282 -16.74 0.18 5.63
CA LEU A 282 -16.76 -0.27 4.23
C LEU A 282 -17.71 -1.44 3.97
N PHE A 283 -17.66 -2.47 4.80
CA PHE A 283 -18.23 -3.78 4.50
C PHE A 283 -19.28 -4.24 5.51
N GLY A 284 -19.27 -3.73 6.74
CA GLY A 284 -20.15 -4.18 7.82
C GLY A 284 -19.39 -4.95 8.91
N ASP A 285 -19.95 -4.98 10.11
CA ASP A 285 -19.37 -5.71 11.25
C ASP A 285 -19.51 -7.23 11.12
N TRP A 286 -20.46 -7.69 10.30
CA TRP A 286 -20.66 -9.09 9.94
C TRP A 286 -19.72 -9.59 8.84
N HIS A 287 -19.11 -8.69 8.07
CA HIS A 287 -18.33 -9.07 6.90
C HIS A 287 -17.01 -9.75 7.31
N GLU A 288 -16.57 -10.76 6.54
CA GLU A 288 -15.40 -11.56 6.88
C GLU A 288 -14.13 -10.72 7.08
N TYR A 289 -13.92 -9.69 6.25
CA TYR A 289 -12.78 -8.78 6.39
C TYR A 289 -12.75 -8.09 7.76
N HIS A 290 -13.90 -7.63 8.28
CA HIS A 290 -13.95 -7.06 9.62
C HIS A 290 -13.79 -8.14 10.70
N THR A 291 -14.54 -9.24 10.60
CA THR A 291 -14.56 -10.26 11.66
C THR A 291 -13.20 -10.94 11.84
N GLN A 292 -12.45 -11.16 10.75
CA GLN A 292 -11.09 -11.70 10.81
C GLN A 292 -10.14 -10.78 11.59
N VAL A 293 -10.15 -9.46 11.33
CA VAL A 293 -9.34 -8.49 12.09
C VAL A 293 -9.82 -8.40 13.53
N TYR A 294 -11.14 -8.39 13.75
CA TYR A 294 -11.71 -8.33 15.09
C TYR A 294 -11.34 -9.55 15.95
N GLU A 295 -11.26 -10.74 15.35
CA GLU A 295 -10.73 -11.91 16.04
C GLU A 295 -9.26 -11.74 16.47
N LYS A 296 -8.43 -11.11 15.63
CA LYS A 296 -7.04 -10.78 15.99
C LYS A 296 -7.00 -9.85 17.20
N ILE A 297 -7.87 -8.83 17.24
CA ILE A 297 -8.02 -7.91 18.39
C ILE A 297 -8.41 -8.70 19.66
N ILE A 298 -9.42 -9.57 19.59
CA ILE A 298 -9.85 -10.37 20.75
C ILE A 298 -8.71 -11.25 21.26
N LYS A 299 -7.99 -11.95 20.36
CA LYS A 299 -6.88 -12.83 20.73
C LYS A 299 -5.75 -12.03 21.37
N ALA A 300 -5.38 -10.88 20.79
CA ALA A 300 -4.38 -9.99 21.35
C ALA A 300 -4.79 -9.45 22.73
N ARG A 301 -6.01 -8.93 22.90
CA ARG A 301 -6.51 -8.43 24.19
C ARG A 301 -6.53 -9.51 25.28
N ARG A 302 -7.02 -10.71 24.97
CA ARG A 302 -7.00 -11.84 25.93
C ARG A 302 -5.58 -12.16 26.39
N LYS A 303 -4.62 -12.09 25.47
CA LYS A 303 -3.22 -12.37 25.79
C LYS A 303 -2.60 -11.30 26.68
N LEU A 304 -2.93 -10.03 26.42
CA LEU A 304 -2.45 -8.90 27.21
C LEU A 304 -3.11 -8.84 28.60
N ALA A 305 -4.37 -9.26 28.72
CA ALA A 305 -5.11 -9.27 29.99
C ALA A 305 -4.78 -10.47 30.91
N SER A 306 -4.01 -11.46 30.44
CA SER A 306 -3.57 -12.61 31.26
C SER A 306 -2.29 -12.37 32.06
N SER A 307 -1.84 -11.11 32.14
CA SER A 307 -0.82 -10.63 33.08
C SER A 307 -1.45 -10.27 34.42
#